data_AF-A0A0K1S266-F1
#
_entry.id   AF-A0A0K1S266-F1
#
_cell.length_a   1.000
_cell.length_b   1.000
_cell.length_c   1.000
_cell.angle_alpha   90.00
_cell.angle_beta   90.00
_cell.angle_gamma   90.00
#
_symmetry.space_group_name_H-M   'P 1'
#
loop_
_entity.id
_entity.type
_entity.pdbx_description
1 polymer ?
#
loop_
_entity_poly.entity_id
_entity_poly.type
_entity_poly.pdbx_seq_one_letter_code
_entity_poly.pdbx_strand_id
1 'polypeptide(L)'
;MSISPPRSGYTLPVFACASAIASLQHLHGENELNSVTFNLLEPPETVTIAIEQVARLNPDAALAITRSDPGDNLDLTRNTPIWALVERKTGNQEIEIQGGEGIGIQVDNGGKSAIYSYAQRLLQENLRPLLLPQESIKVTIILPEGKKLATRTSNAAFGVVEGLSLLGTTGISQPLSAPGQLEIFREQLKNLSRRFDRLVFCIGENGLDLAPQMGINPDILVKTANWIGPMLLEAQLQGISEILLFGYHGKLIKLAGGIFQTHHHLADGRREILTAYAAKMGLATPISSKFLTVAPAKTVWNICVN
;
A
#
# COMPACT_ATOMS: atom_id res chain seq x y z
N MET A 1 -5.04 31.62 -0.62
CA MET A 1 -4.13 30.98 0.35
C MET A 1 -3.26 30.02 -0.43
N SER A 2 -1.93 30.18 -0.40
CA SER A 2 -1.02 29.20 -0.99
C SER A 2 -1.14 27.92 -0.15
N ILE A 3 -1.75 26.88 -0.72
CA ILE A 3 -1.81 25.57 -0.10
C ILE A 3 -0.40 24.98 -0.25
N SER A 4 0.30 24.77 0.87
CA SER A 4 1.57 24.04 0.85
C SER A 4 1.35 22.67 0.20
N PRO A 5 2.24 22.22 -0.70
CA PRO A 5 2.11 20.90 -1.28
C PRO A 5 2.06 19.85 -0.15
N PRO A 6 1.17 18.85 -0.24
CA PRO A 6 1.04 17.85 0.79
C PRO A 6 2.33 17.03 0.89
N ARG A 7 2.72 16.71 2.12
CA ARG A 7 3.98 16.04 2.42
C ARG A 7 3.86 14.54 2.12
N SER A 8 4.78 14.00 1.33
CA SER A 8 4.95 12.54 1.23
C SER A 8 5.61 11.99 2.49
N GLY A 9 5.33 10.74 2.82
CA GLY A 9 6.08 10.01 3.85
C GLY A 9 6.56 8.68 3.31
N TYR A 10 6.75 7.73 4.21
CA TYR A 10 7.28 6.41 3.85
C TYR A 10 6.27 5.30 4.13
N THR A 11 6.41 4.19 3.41
CA THR A 11 5.61 2.99 3.61
C THR A 11 6.14 2.18 4.81
N LEU A 12 5.30 1.31 5.40
CA LEU A 12 5.71 0.45 6.52
C LEU A 12 7.00 -0.36 6.28
N PRO A 13 7.26 -0.91 5.08
CA PRO A 13 8.53 -1.59 4.79
C PRO A 13 9.77 -0.75 5.08
N VAL A 14 9.71 0.57 4.88
CA VAL A 14 10.83 1.50 5.14
C VAL A 14 11.13 1.56 6.64
N PHE A 15 10.10 1.74 7.46
CA PHE A 15 10.23 1.75 8.92
C PHE A 15 10.67 0.38 9.46
N ALA A 16 10.14 -0.72 8.91
CA ALA A 16 10.58 -2.07 9.26
C ALA A 16 12.06 -2.31 8.92
N CYS A 17 12.51 -1.83 7.75
CA CYS A 17 13.91 -1.90 7.34
C CYS A 17 14.81 -1.09 8.27
N ALA A 18 14.39 0.13 8.61
CA ALA A 18 15.12 0.97 9.55
C ALA A 18 15.26 0.32 10.94
N SER A 19 14.16 -0.24 11.48
CA SER A 19 14.22 -1.01 12.74
C SER A 19 15.17 -2.21 12.63
N ALA A 20 15.17 -2.93 11.50
CA ALA A 20 16.04 -4.10 11.34
C ALA A 20 17.52 -3.71 11.26
N ILE A 21 17.85 -2.63 10.52
CA ILE A 21 19.21 -2.09 10.44
C ILE A 21 19.69 -1.67 11.83
N ALA A 22 18.90 -0.89 12.56
CA ALA A 22 19.27 -0.43 13.89
C ALA A 22 19.46 -1.59 14.88
N SER A 23 18.61 -2.62 14.81
CA SER A 23 18.76 -3.83 15.62
C SER A 23 20.06 -4.56 15.33
N LEU A 24 20.41 -4.74 14.05
CA LEU A 24 21.65 -5.41 13.65
C LEU A 24 22.90 -4.62 14.07
N GLN A 25 22.91 -3.31 13.81
CA GLN A 25 24.02 -2.44 14.23
C GLN A 25 24.22 -2.45 15.75
N HIS A 26 23.13 -2.41 16.52
CA HIS A 26 23.21 -2.49 17.97
C HIS A 26 23.69 -3.86 18.46
N LEU A 27 23.30 -4.94 17.78
CA LEU A 27 23.80 -6.29 18.04
C LEU A 27 25.33 -6.39 17.82
N HIS A 28 25.85 -5.64 16.85
CA HIS A 28 27.29 -5.50 16.57
C HIS A 28 28.02 -4.55 17.53
N GLY A 29 27.30 -3.90 18.45
CA GLY A 29 27.87 -3.09 19.53
C GLY A 29 27.85 -1.58 19.28
N GLU A 30 27.14 -1.10 18.24
CA GLU A 30 26.86 0.33 18.10
C GLU A 30 25.92 0.79 19.22
N ASN A 31 26.38 1.72 20.05
CA ASN A 31 25.62 2.27 21.17
C ASN A 31 25.36 3.76 20.86
N GLU A 32 24.15 4.10 20.42
CA GLU A 32 23.61 5.45 20.06
C GLU A 32 23.05 5.53 18.63
N LEU A 33 21.99 4.76 18.36
CA LEU A 33 21.28 4.78 17.09
C LEU A 33 20.01 5.62 17.21
N ASN A 34 20.13 6.93 17.00
CA ASN A 34 18.97 7.85 16.95
C ASN A 34 18.30 7.90 15.57
N SER A 35 19.03 7.47 14.53
CA SER A 35 18.53 7.37 13.16
C SER A 35 19.40 6.41 12.35
N VAL A 36 18.84 5.81 11.32
CA VAL A 36 19.58 5.01 10.34
C VAL A 36 19.39 5.59 8.94
N THR A 37 20.43 5.53 8.12
CA THR A 37 20.40 5.99 6.73
C THR A 37 20.64 4.83 5.79
N PHE A 38 19.78 4.65 4.81
CA PHE A 38 19.82 3.52 3.89
C PHE A 38 19.13 3.84 2.55
N ASN A 39 19.21 2.93 1.58
CA ASN A 39 18.69 3.17 0.24
C ASN A 39 17.34 2.48 0.04
N LEU A 40 16.38 3.24 -0.47
CA LEU A 40 15.16 2.71 -1.07
C LEU A 40 15.47 2.08 -2.43
N LEU A 41 14.61 1.15 -2.85
CA LEU A 41 14.73 0.47 -4.15
C LEU A 41 13.94 1.20 -5.24
N GLU A 42 12.70 1.56 -4.91
CA GLU A 42 11.79 2.25 -5.80
C GLU A 42 11.13 3.41 -5.04
N PRO A 43 11.41 4.69 -5.38
CA PRO A 43 12.52 5.12 -6.21
C PRO A 43 13.89 4.84 -5.53
N PRO A 44 14.98 4.76 -6.30
CA PRO A 44 16.32 4.61 -5.74
C PRO A 44 16.78 5.93 -5.11
N GLU A 45 16.49 6.11 -3.83
CA GLU A 45 16.85 7.30 -3.05
C GLU A 45 17.40 6.92 -1.67
N THR A 46 18.31 7.73 -1.15
CA THR A 46 18.82 7.58 0.22
C THR A 46 17.90 8.29 1.19
N VAL A 47 17.49 7.59 2.25
CA VAL A 47 16.57 8.10 3.27
C VAL A 47 17.15 7.93 4.67
N THR A 48 16.79 8.84 5.57
CA THR A 48 17.17 8.78 6.99
C THR A 48 15.90 8.64 7.82
N ILE A 49 15.82 7.56 8.61
CA ILE A 49 14.68 7.24 9.45
C ILE A 49 15.10 7.30 10.92
N ALA A 50 14.36 8.07 11.72
CA ALA A 50 14.56 8.16 13.15
C ALA A 50 14.26 6.81 13.83
N ILE A 51 15.13 6.42 14.75
CA ILE A 51 14.94 5.25 15.60
C ILE A 51 14.40 5.75 16.94
N GLU A 52 13.24 5.24 17.32
CA GLU A 52 12.58 5.64 18.57
C GLU A 52 13.27 5.01 19.77
N GLN A 53 13.63 3.73 19.65
CA GLN A 53 14.32 3.00 20.69
C GLN A 53 15.11 1.85 20.10
N VAL A 54 16.23 1.52 20.73
CA VAL A 54 16.99 0.30 20.48
C VAL A 54 17.43 -0.30 21.80
N ALA A 55 17.42 -1.63 21.88
CA ALA A 55 17.85 -2.35 23.07
C ALA A 55 18.43 -3.71 22.71
N ARG A 56 19.52 -4.07 23.38
CA ARG A 56 20.03 -5.44 23.39
C ARG A 56 19.19 -6.28 24.34
N LEU A 57 18.60 -7.36 23.85
CA LEU A 57 17.79 -8.27 24.67
C LEU A 57 18.67 -9.32 25.36
N ASN A 58 19.70 -9.79 24.65
CA ASN A 58 20.71 -10.72 25.15
C ASN A 58 21.97 -10.65 24.25
N PRO A 59 23.04 -11.42 24.51
CA PRO A 59 24.26 -11.37 23.68
C PRO A 59 24.05 -11.64 22.18
N ASP A 60 22.99 -12.36 21.80
CA ASP A 60 22.73 -12.80 20.43
C ASP A 60 21.46 -12.19 19.82
N ALA A 61 20.81 -11.25 20.52
CA ALA A 61 19.57 -10.62 20.06
C ALA A 61 19.45 -9.15 20.45
N ALA A 62 18.96 -8.34 19.51
CA ALA A 62 18.65 -6.93 19.71
C ALA A 62 17.32 -6.57 19.03
N LEU A 63 16.64 -5.58 19.59
CA LEU A 63 15.35 -5.08 19.12
C LEU A 63 15.46 -3.57 18.91
N ALA A 64 14.91 -3.08 17.80
CA ALA A 64 14.71 -1.65 17.58
C ALA A 64 13.28 -1.34 17.16
N ILE A 65 12.90 -0.10 17.43
CA ILE A 65 11.57 0.45 17.24
C ILE A 65 11.69 1.71 16.40
N THR A 66 10.85 1.80 15.38
CA THR A 66 10.59 3.03 14.63
C THR A 66 9.11 3.37 14.73
N ARG A 67 8.78 4.61 14.33
CA ARG A 67 7.43 5.14 14.31
C ARG A 67 7.03 5.43 12.87
N SER A 68 5.92 4.84 12.41
CA SER A 68 5.46 5.06 11.03
C SER A 68 4.99 6.49 10.81
N ASP A 69 5.44 7.06 9.70
CA ASP A 69 5.02 8.36 9.21
C ASP A 69 4.77 8.31 7.69
N PRO A 70 3.50 8.13 7.27
CA PRO A 70 3.11 8.09 5.87
C PRO A 70 2.86 9.48 5.26
N GLY A 71 3.37 10.58 5.86
CA GLY A 71 3.26 11.91 5.26
C GLY A 71 1.94 12.58 5.60
N ASP A 72 1.20 13.08 4.62
CA ASP A 72 -0.16 13.60 4.79
C ASP A 72 -1.24 12.64 4.24
N ASN A 73 -0.84 11.43 3.84
CA ASN A 73 -1.78 10.43 3.35
C ASN A 73 -2.76 9.96 4.45
N LEU A 74 -4.00 9.66 4.09
CA LEU A 74 -4.92 8.99 5.01
C LEU A 74 -4.55 7.51 5.11
N ASP A 75 -3.84 7.16 6.18
CA ASP A 75 -3.29 5.83 6.41
C ASP A 75 -3.59 5.36 7.84
N LEU A 76 -4.18 4.17 7.95
CA LEU A 76 -4.56 3.54 9.22
C LEU A 76 -3.35 3.23 10.11
N THR A 77 -2.18 3.12 9.52
CA THR A 77 -0.93 2.72 10.17
C THR A 77 -0.10 3.91 10.59
N ARG A 78 -0.58 5.15 10.45
CA ARG A 78 0.13 6.35 10.91
C ARG A 78 0.40 6.31 12.41
N ASN A 79 1.62 6.71 12.81
CA ASN A 79 2.07 6.82 14.20
C ASN A 79 2.02 5.50 14.99
N THR A 80 2.00 4.36 14.31
CA THR A 80 2.10 3.04 14.94
C THR A 80 3.55 2.65 15.13
N PRO A 81 3.89 1.87 16.17
CA PRO A 81 5.24 1.37 16.34
C PRO A 81 5.53 0.22 15.36
N ILE A 82 6.75 0.17 14.83
CA ILE A 82 7.25 -0.91 13.99
C ILE A 82 8.51 -1.46 14.61
N TRP A 83 8.47 -2.74 14.97
CA TRP A 83 9.53 -3.41 15.70
C TRP A 83 10.24 -4.36 14.76
N ALA A 84 11.56 -4.47 14.91
CA ALA A 84 12.33 -5.56 14.31
C ALA A 84 13.19 -6.18 15.40
N LEU A 85 13.10 -7.49 15.54
CA LEU A 85 13.98 -8.30 16.37
C LEU A 85 15.00 -8.98 15.46
N VAL A 86 16.28 -8.74 15.70
CA VAL A 86 17.38 -9.40 14.99
C VAL A 86 18.07 -10.34 15.96
N GLU A 87 18.13 -11.61 15.57
CA GLU A 87 18.79 -12.68 16.32
C GLU A 87 19.90 -13.30 15.46
N ARG A 88 21.06 -13.59 16.05
CA ARG A 88 22.04 -14.46 15.40
C ARG A 88 21.45 -15.86 15.25
N LYS A 89 21.73 -16.50 14.13
CA LYS A 89 21.34 -17.88 13.90
C LYS A 89 22.48 -18.68 13.28
N THR A 90 22.35 -20.00 13.37
CA THR A 90 23.18 -20.94 12.62
C THR A 90 22.42 -21.43 11.39
N GLY A 91 23.13 -21.64 10.28
CA GLY A 91 22.54 -22.20 9.05
C GLY A 91 23.02 -21.52 7.77
N ASN A 92 22.60 -22.09 6.64
CA ASN A 92 23.12 -21.74 5.31
C ASN A 92 22.51 -20.47 4.71
N GLN A 93 21.39 -19.98 5.24
CA GLN A 93 20.75 -18.76 4.77
C GLN A 93 21.19 -17.58 5.62
N GLU A 94 21.92 -16.63 5.00
CA GLU A 94 22.48 -15.44 5.64
C GLU A 94 21.41 -14.58 6.33
N ILE A 95 20.27 -14.35 5.67
CA ILE A 95 19.18 -13.53 6.21
C ILE A 95 17.85 -14.25 6.05
N GLU A 96 17.25 -14.62 7.17
CA GLU A 96 15.89 -15.14 7.24
C GLU A 96 14.95 -14.05 7.75
N ILE A 97 13.87 -13.79 7.01
CA ILE A 97 12.88 -12.77 7.34
C ILE A 97 11.55 -13.46 7.64
N GLN A 98 10.98 -13.20 8.81
CA GLN A 98 9.69 -13.72 9.23
C GLN A 98 8.82 -12.64 9.88
N GLY A 99 7.50 -12.87 9.86
CA GLY A 99 6.54 -12.06 10.59
C GLY A 99 6.31 -12.58 12.00
N GLY A 100 6.32 -11.67 12.98
CA GLY A 100 5.87 -11.91 14.35
C GLY A 100 4.47 -11.35 14.61
N GLU A 101 4.21 -10.93 15.85
CA GLU A 101 2.91 -10.40 16.28
C GLU A 101 2.42 -9.27 15.35
N GLY A 102 1.14 -9.38 14.95
CA GLY A 102 0.44 -8.42 14.11
C GLY A 102 0.87 -8.36 12.64
N ILE A 103 1.83 -9.19 12.19
CA ILE A 103 2.01 -9.49 10.77
C ILE A 103 1.01 -10.56 10.36
N GLY A 104 0.30 -10.32 9.25
CA GLY A 104 -0.72 -11.23 8.75
C GLY A 104 -0.15 -12.53 8.20
N ILE A 105 -1.02 -13.53 8.07
CA ILE A 105 -0.69 -14.86 7.56
C ILE A 105 -1.48 -15.10 6.27
N GLN A 106 -0.78 -15.49 5.20
CA GLN A 106 -1.38 -15.83 3.91
C GLN A 106 -1.90 -17.28 3.92
N VAL A 107 -3.20 -17.45 4.13
CA VAL A 107 -3.84 -18.78 4.23
C VAL A 107 -3.70 -19.56 2.92
N ASP A 108 -3.92 -18.90 1.79
CA ASP A 108 -3.86 -19.53 0.46
C ASP A 108 -2.43 -19.81 -0.03
N ASN A 109 -1.41 -19.33 0.69
CA ASN A 109 0.01 -19.45 0.32
C ASN A 109 0.81 -20.24 1.37
N GLY A 110 0.20 -21.29 1.92
CA GLY A 110 0.85 -22.22 2.85
C GLY A 110 1.20 -21.62 4.21
N GLY A 111 0.47 -20.59 4.66
CA GLY A 111 0.67 -19.99 5.99
C GLY A 111 1.89 -19.07 6.10
N LYS A 112 2.42 -18.58 4.97
CA LYS A 112 3.55 -17.63 4.97
C LYS A 112 3.16 -16.28 5.58
N SER A 113 4.10 -15.62 6.24
CA SER A 113 3.93 -14.23 6.69
C SER A 113 3.60 -13.32 5.51
N ALA A 114 2.73 -12.34 5.72
CA ALA A 114 2.28 -11.36 4.73
C ALA A 114 3.33 -10.26 4.50
N ILE A 115 4.57 -10.66 4.24
CA ILE A 115 5.71 -9.80 3.91
C ILE A 115 5.97 -9.92 2.41
N TYR A 116 5.65 -8.88 1.66
CA TYR A 116 5.64 -8.90 0.20
C TYR A 116 7.01 -8.60 -0.41
N SER A 117 7.14 -8.80 -1.72
CA SER A 117 8.40 -8.77 -2.48
C SER A 117 9.23 -7.51 -2.27
N TYR A 118 8.62 -6.32 -2.29
CA TYR A 118 9.31 -5.06 -2.03
C TYR A 118 9.95 -5.05 -0.64
N ALA A 119 9.20 -5.40 0.40
CA ALA A 119 9.70 -5.43 1.77
C ALA A 119 10.82 -6.46 1.97
N GLN A 120 10.66 -7.66 1.40
CA GLN A 120 11.69 -8.70 1.39
C GLN A 120 12.99 -8.17 0.77
N ARG A 121 12.90 -7.60 -0.44
CA ARG A 121 14.07 -7.06 -1.15
C ARG A 121 14.72 -5.91 -0.39
N LEU A 122 13.92 -4.95 0.08
CA LEU A 122 14.41 -3.78 0.81
C LEU A 122 15.21 -4.18 2.06
N LEU A 123 14.69 -5.14 2.83
CA LEU A 123 15.39 -5.70 3.99
C LEU A 123 16.67 -6.45 3.58
N GLN A 124 16.59 -7.34 2.60
CA GLN A 124 17.74 -8.14 2.15
C GLN A 124 18.89 -7.26 1.63
N GLU A 125 18.57 -6.30 0.76
CA GLU A 125 19.57 -5.43 0.10
C GLU A 125 20.25 -4.48 1.09
N ASN A 126 19.56 -4.02 2.13
CA ASN A 126 20.14 -3.10 3.12
C ASN A 126 20.78 -3.82 4.32
N LEU A 127 20.38 -5.05 4.66
CA LEU A 127 20.99 -5.81 5.76
C LEU A 127 22.21 -6.61 5.33
N ARG A 128 22.23 -7.16 4.10
CA ARG A 128 23.34 -8.00 3.62
C ARG A 128 24.71 -7.31 3.70
N PRO A 129 24.87 -6.03 3.32
CA PRO A 129 26.15 -5.33 3.42
C PRO A 129 26.63 -5.13 4.86
N LEU A 130 25.74 -5.26 5.85
CA LEU A 130 26.03 -5.05 7.27
C LEU A 130 26.43 -6.35 7.98
N LEU A 131 26.25 -7.51 7.36
CA LEU A 131 26.61 -8.79 7.97
C LEU A 131 28.13 -8.94 8.14
N LEU A 132 28.53 -9.48 9.28
CA LEU A 132 29.91 -9.92 9.49
C LEU A 132 30.21 -11.18 8.64
N PRO A 133 31.48 -11.50 8.36
CA PRO A 133 31.83 -12.70 7.61
C PRO A 133 31.23 -13.96 8.25
N GLN A 134 30.51 -14.75 7.44
CA GLN A 134 29.82 -15.98 7.86
C GLN A 134 28.70 -15.77 8.90
N GLU A 135 28.27 -14.54 9.12
CA GLU A 135 27.14 -14.25 10.00
C GLU A 135 25.83 -14.60 9.30
N SER A 136 24.97 -15.31 10.03
CA SER A 136 23.59 -15.57 9.64
C SER A 136 22.66 -14.97 10.69
N ILE A 137 21.62 -14.27 10.25
CA ILE A 137 20.64 -13.62 11.12
C ILE A 137 19.21 -14.05 10.80
N LYS A 138 18.36 -13.96 11.80
CA LYS A 138 16.91 -14.06 11.70
C LYS A 138 16.32 -12.71 12.08
N VAL A 139 15.47 -12.17 11.21
CA VAL A 139 14.78 -10.89 11.37
C VAL A 139 13.28 -11.18 11.55
N THR A 140 12.75 -10.83 12.72
CA THR A 140 11.33 -10.94 13.02
C THR A 140 10.71 -9.54 13.04
N ILE A 141 9.84 -9.25 12.08
CA ILE A 141 9.12 -7.97 12.04
C ILE A 141 7.84 -8.07 12.86
N ILE A 142 7.61 -7.11 13.75
CA ILE A 142 6.47 -7.09 14.67
C ILE A 142 5.72 -5.76 14.49
N LEU A 143 4.41 -5.86 14.35
CA LEU A 143 3.49 -4.72 14.30
C LEU A 143 2.53 -4.84 15.50
N PRO A 144 2.83 -4.26 16.68
CA PRO A 144 2.04 -4.49 17.88
C PRO A 144 0.54 -4.19 17.75
N GLU A 145 0.19 -3.22 16.91
CA GLU A 145 -1.20 -2.85 16.63
C GLU A 145 -1.79 -3.58 15.41
N GLY A 146 -1.00 -4.41 14.74
CA GLY A 146 -1.31 -4.99 13.44
C GLY A 146 -2.58 -5.83 13.43
N LYS A 147 -2.77 -6.71 14.42
CA LYS A 147 -3.99 -7.54 14.51
C LYS A 147 -5.26 -6.70 14.64
N LYS A 148 -5.23 -5.67 15.50
CA LYS A 148 -6.35 -4.75 15.69
C LYS A 148 -6.63 -3.96 14.41
N LEU A 149 -5.59 -3.39 13.79
CA LEU A 149 -5.75 -2.57 12.59
C LEU A 149 -6.19 -3.39 11.37
N ALA A 150 -5.75 -4.64 11.26
CA ALA A 150 -6.13 -5.54 10.16
C ALA A 150 -7.63 -5.72 10.02
N THR A 151 -8.39 -5.70 11.13
CA THR A 151 -9.86 -5.79 11.12
C THR A 151 -10.54 -4.63 10.37
N ARG A 152 -9.83 -3.53 10.16
CA ARG A 152 -10.29 -2.34 9.44
C ARG A 152 -9.76 -2.25 8.01
N THR A 153 -9.14 -3.32 7.51
CA THR A 153 -8.56 -3.40 6.16
C THR A 153 -9.29 -4.44 5.31
N SER A 154 -9.00 -4.46 4.01
CA SER A 154 -9.48 -5.51 3.11
C SER A 154 -8.62 -6.79 3.11
N ASN A 155 -7.63 -6.92 3.99
CA ASN A 155 -6.67 -8.03 3.98
C ASN A 155 -7.32 -9.42 4.02
N ALA A 156 -8.33 -9.60 4.88
CA ALA A 156 -9.05 -10.87 4.99
C ALA A 156 -9.72 -11.29 3.68
N ALA A 157 -10.18 -10.31 2.88
CA ALA A 157 -10.77 -10.56 1.56
C ALA A 157 -9.72 -11.02 0.51
N PHE A 158 -8.44 -10.88 0.81
CA PHE A 158 -7.30 -11.34 0.00
C PHE A 158 -6.57 -12.53 0.64
N GLY A 159 -7.18 -13.22 1.60
CA GLY A 159 -6.60 -14.41 2.23
C GLY A 159 -5.51 -14.12 3.27
N VAL A 160 -5.40 -12.86 3.73
CA VAL A 160 -4.48 -12.46 4.80
C VAL A 160 -5.25 -12.27 6.10
N VAL A 161 -4.92 -13.08 7.11
CA VAL A 161 -5.60 -13.10 8.42
C VAL A 161 -4.61 -12.81 9.56
N GLU A 162 -5.13 -12.62 10.79
CA GLU A 162 -4.36 -12.42 12.02
C GLU A 162 -3.46 -11.17 12.11
N GLY A 163 -3.34 -10.37 11.05
CA GLY A 163 -2.48 -9.18 11.06
C GLY A 163 -2.45 -8.38 9.77
N LEU A 164 -1.63 -7.33 9.77
CA LEU A 164 -1.39 -6.45 8.63
C LEU A 164 -0.39 -7.08 7.65
N SER A 165 -0.51 -6.69 6.38
CA SER A 165 0.49 -7.04 5.38
C SER A 165 1.60 -5.99 5.42
N LEU A 166 2.85 -6.43 5.42
CA LEU A 166 3.98 -5.55 5.14
C LEU A 166 4.10 -5.41 3.61
N LEU A 167 3.23 -4.55 3.08
CA LEU A 167 3.01 -4.34 1.66
C LEU A 167 3.60 -3.01 1.18
N GLY A 168 3.88 -2.94 -0.12
CA GLY A 168 4.38 -1.75 -0.80
C GLY A 168 4.89 -2.16 -2.17
N THR A 169 4.77 -1.27 -3.16
CA THR A 169 5.47 -1.37 -4.44
C THR A 169 6.65 -0.40 -4.51
N THR A 170 6.65 0.61 -3.62
CA THR A 170 7.66 1.65 -3.48
C THR A 170 7.85 1.97 -1.99
N GLY A 171 8.92 2.72 -1.68
CA GLY A 171 9.20 3.17 -0.32
C GLY A 171 8.41 4.41 0.07
N ILE A 172 7.76 5.09 -0.89
CA ILE A 172 7.12 6.38 -0.69
C ILE A 172 5.61 6.23 -0.51
N SER A 173 5.09 6.78 0.59
CA SER A 173 3.67 6.98 0.82
C SER A 173 3.24 8.34 0.24
N GLN A 174 2.58 8.29 -0.91
CA GLN A 174 2.06 9.49 -1.59
C GLN A 174 0.78 10.00 -0.88
N PRO A 175 0.62 11.32 -0.67
CA PRO A 175 -0.54 11.89 0.00
C PRO A 175 -1.76 12.00 -0.92
N LEU A 176 -2.20 10.86 -1.47
CA LEU A 176 -3.25 10.79 -2.51
C LEU A 176 -4.62 11.31 -2.05
N SER A 177 -4.84 11.38 -0.75
CA SER A 177 -6.09 11.82 -0.13
C SER A 177 -6.05 13.27 0.40
N ALA A 178 -4.90 13.95 0.30
CA ALA A 178 -4.77 15.33 0.77
C ALA A 178 -5.41 16.32 -0.24
N PRO A 179 -6.08 17.39 0.22
CA PRO A 179 -6.70 18.37 -0.68
C PRO A 179 -5.72 18.92 -1.71
N GLY A 180 -4.52 19.36 -1.29
CA GLY A 180 -3.49 19.92 -2.18
C GLY A 180 -3.06 18.99 -3.34
N GLN A 181 -3.31 17.69 -3.23
CA GLN A 181 -3.03 16.73 -4.30
C GLN A 181 -4.03 16.86 -5.46
N LEU A 182 -5.28 17.24 -5.16
CA LEU A 182 -6.29 17.47 -6.19
C LEU A 182 -5.87 18.63 -7.10
N GLU A 183 -5.35 19.73 -6.54
CA GLU A 183 -4.84 20.85 -7.35
C GLU A 183 -3.71 20.40 -8.29
N ILE A 184 -2.78 19.57 -7.81
CA ILE A 184 -1.69 19.02 -8.64
C ILE A 184 -2.26 18.19 -9.81
N PHE A 185 -3.23 17.32 -9.56
CA PHE A 185 -3.83 16.51 -10.62
C PHE A 185 -4.63 17.35 -11.63
N ARG A 186 -5.31 18.41 -11.17
CA ARG A 186 -6.00 19.35 -12.05
C ARG A 186 -5.02 20.09 -12.95
N GLU A 187 -3.88 20.53 -12.40
CA GLU A 187 -2.83 21.19 -13.17
C GLU A 187 -2.18 20.25 -14.19
N GLN A 188 -1.91 18.99 -13.81
CA GLN A 188 -1.42 17.97 -14.73
C GLN A 188 -2.40 17.73 -15.89
N LEU A 189 -3.69 17.58 -15.58
CA LEU A 189 -4.73 17.44 -16.61
C LEU A 189 -4.76 18.65 -17.53
N LYS A 190 -4.73 19.87 -16.98
CA LYS A 190 -4.71 21.12 -17.75
C LYS A 190 -3.48 21.24 -18.66
N ASN A 191 -2.35 20.66 -18.28
CA ASN A 191 -1.18 20.62 -19.16
C ASN A 191 -1.36 19.60 -20.29
N LEU A 192 -1.96 18.44 -19.99
CA LEU A 192 -2.28 17.42 -21.00
C LEU A 192 -3.34 17.87 -21.99
N SER A 193 -4.36 18.61 -21.55
CA SER A 193 -5.44 19.10 -22.41
C SER A 193 -4.97 20.05 -23.53
N ARG A 194 -3.78 20.64 -23.38
CA ARG A 194 -3.15 21.46 -24.44
C ARG A 194 -2.67 20.62 -25.63
N ARG A 195 -2.46 19.32 -25.41
CA ARG A 195 -1.87 18.39 -26.40
C ARG A 195 -2.86 17.32 -26.84
N PHE A 196 -3.83 16.98 -25.99
CA PHE A 196 -4.75 15.87 -26.20
C PHE A 196 -6.18 16.31 -25.88
N ASP A 197 -7.11 15.96 -26.75
CA ASP A 197 -8.56 16.14 -26.56
C ASP A 197 -9.24 14.88 -26.01
N ARG A 198 -8.52 13.77 -25.93
CA ARG A 198 -8.98 12.47 -25.42
C ARG A 198 -8.01 11.95 -24.39
N LEU A 199 -8.53 11.54 -23.23
CA LEU A 199 -7.70 11.10 -22.10
C LEU A 199 -8.21 9.78 -21.52
N VAL A 200 -7.31 9.03 -20.90
CA VAL A 200 -7.64 7.81 -20.16
C VAL A 200 -7.44 8.05 -18.68
N PHE A 201 -8.53 8.03 -17.94
CA PHE A 201 -8.53 8.19 -16.49
C PHE A 201 -8.28 6.84 -15.85
N CYS A 202 -7.06 6.64 -15.36
CA CYS A 202 -6.66 5.41 -14.69
C CYS A 202 -7.08 5.44 -13.21
N ILE A 203 -8.01 4.55 -12.88
CA ILE A 203 -8.66 4.46 -11.57
C ILE A 203 -7.91 3.43 -10.70
N GLY A 204 -7.01 3.95 -9.86
CA GLY A 204 -6.10 3.15 -9.04
C GLY A 204 -4.81 2.76 -9.77
N GLU A 205 -3.80 2.31 -9.02
CA GLU A 205 -2.45 2.07 -9.56
C GLU A 205 -2.44 0.96 -10.63
N ASN A 206 -3.20 -0.13 -10.41
CA ASN A 206 -3.31 -1.21 -11.37
C ASN A 206 -3.76 -0.74 -12.76
N GLY A 207 -4.58 0.32 -12.84
CA GLY A 207 -5.01 0.88 -14.12
C GLY A 207 -3.88 1.59 -14.87
N LEU A 208 -2.96 2.23 -14.15
CA LEU A 208 -1.78 2.87 -14.74
C LEU A 208 -0.79 1.83 -15.24
N ASP A 209 -0.60 0.74 -14.50
CA ASP A 209 0.34 -0.33 -14.88
C ASP A 209 -0.17 -1.16 -16.07
N LEU A 210 -1.48 -1.45 -16.10
CA LEU A 210 -2.08 -2.33 -17.11
C LEU A 210 -2.35 -1.61 -18.44
N ALA A 211 -2.66 -0.31 -18.41
CA ALA A 211 -3.02 0.43 -19.61
C ALA A 211 -1.94 0.37 -20.71
N PRO A 212 -0.64 0.64 -20.43
CA PRO A 212 0.43 0.51 -21.43
C PRO A 212 0.58 -0.93 -21.96
N GLN A 213 0.41 -1.93 -21.09
CA GLN A 213 0.50 -3.34 -21.48
C GLN A 213 -0.63 -3.75 -22.45
N MET A 214 -1.76 -3.05 -22.39
CA MET A 214 -2.88 -3.21 -23.31
C MET A 214 -2.77 -2.35 -24.58
N GLY A 215 -1.62 -1.68 -24.80
CA GLY A 215 -1.37 -0.84 -25.96
C GLY A 215 -1.95 0.57 -25.86
N ILE A 216 -2.40 1.00 -24.68
CA ILE A 216 -2.85 2.39 -24.47
C ILE A 216 -1.62 3.29 -24.40
N ASN A 217 -1.64 4.39 -25.15
CA ASN A 217 -0.55 5.36 -25.16
C ASN A 217 -0.33 5.95 -23.74
N PRO A 218 0.88 5.82 -23.15
CA PRO A 218 1.18 6.39 -21.84
C PRO A 218 0.98 7.90 -21.73
N ASP A 219 1.15 8.64 -22.84
CA ASP A 219 1.07 10.11 -22.85
C ASP A 219 -0.35 10.65 -22.58
N ILE A 220 -1.38 9.82 -22.74
CA ILE A 220 -2.78 10.21 -22.51
C ILE A 220 -3.33 9.66 -21.19
N LEU A 221 -2.50 9.00 -20.39
CA LEU A 221 -2.91 8.44 -19.10
C LEU A 221 -2.94 9.54 -18.03
N VAL A 222 -4.02 9.57 -17.26
CA VAL A 222 -4.22 10.49 -16.15
C VAL A 222 -4.45 9.69 -14.88
N LYS A 223 -3.59 9.91 -13.88
CA LYS A 223 -3.80 9.39 -12.52
C LYS A 223 -4.89 10.24 -11.84
N THR A 224 -6.04 9.64 -11.57
CA THR A 224 -7.15 10.34 -10.88
C THR A 224 -7.18 10.08 -9.37
N ALA A 225 -6.36 9.14 -8.90
CA ALA A 225 -6.38 8.61 -7.53
C ALA A 225 -7.80 8.23 -7.07
N ASN A 226 -8.40 8.98 -6.15
CA ASN A 226 -9.77 8.78 -5.69
C ASN A 226 -10.73 9.92 -6.10
N TRP A 227 -10.23 10.95 -6.79
CA TRP A 227 -10.91 12.22 -7.09
C TRP A 227 -11.62 12.22 -8.45
N ILE A 228 -12.44 11.21 -8.74
CA ILE A 228 -13.04 11.07 -10.09
C ILE A 228 -13.95 12.26 -10.44
N GLY A 229 -14.84 12.66 -9.54
CA GLY A 229 -15.78 13.76 -9.79
C GLY A 229 -15.08 15.08 -10.13
N PRO A 230 -14.20 15.60 -9.26
CA PRO A 230 -13.44 16.81 -9.54
C PRO A 230 -12.60 16.74 -10.82
N MET A 231 -11.99 15.58 -11.12
CA MET A 231 -11.20 15.41 -12.34
C MET A 231 -12.07 15.40 -13.61
N LEU A 232 -13.27 14.82 -13.57
CA LEU A 232 -14.23 14.87 -14.68
C LEU A 232 -14.71 16.31 -14.92
N LEU A 233 -14.99 17.06 -13.84
CA LEU A 233 -15.34 18.47 -13.95
C LEU A 233 -14.18 19.28 -14.55
N GLU A 234 -12.95 19.02 -14.13
CA GLU A 234 -11.78 19.69 -14.69
C GLU A 234 -11.61 19.37 -16.18
N ALA A 235 -11.78 18.12 -16.59
CA ALA A 235 -11.73 17.73 -18.00
C ALA A 235 -12.75 18.48 -18.86
N GLN A 236 -13.98 18.61 -18.36
CA GLN A 236 -15.03 19.40 -19.01
C GLN A 236 -14.61 20.88 -19.13
N LEU A 237 -14.04 21.47 -18.08
CA LEU A 237 -13.56 22.86 -18.10
C LEU A 237 -12.42 23.07 -19.09
N GLN A 238 -11.58 22.06 -19.29
CA GLN A 238 -10.45 22.10 -20.24
C GLN A 238 -10.84 21.68 -21.67
N GLY A 239 -12.11 21.37 -21.95
CA GLY A 239 -12.58 21.04 -23.29
C GLY A 239 -12.19 19.64 -23.78
N ILE A 240 -11.89 18.70 -22.87
CA ILE A 240 -11.66 17.29 -23.22
C ILE A 240 -12.96 16.70 -23.77
N SER A 241 -12.91 16.13 -24.97
CA SER A 241 -14.07 15.64 -25.71
C SER A 241 -14.42 14.20 -25.38
N GLU A 242 -13.42 13.37 -25.07
CA GLU A 242 -13.61 11.95 -24.74
C GLU A 242 -12.75 11.52 -23.55
N ILE A 243 -13.35 10.75 -22.64
CA ILE A 243 -12.66 10.19 -21.48
C ILE A 243 -12.97 8.70 -21.39
N LEU A 244 -11.92 7.87 -21.39
CA LEU A 244 -12.02 6.47 -21.05
C LEU A 244 -11.74 6.29 -19.55
N LEU A 245 -12.70 5.75 -18.80
CA LEU A 245 -12.46 5.32 -17.43
C LEU A 245 -11.87 3.91 -17.43
N PHE A 246 -10.63 3.75 -16.98
CA PHE A 246 -9.91 2.49 -17.03
C PHE A 246 -9.40 2.09 -15.64
N GLY A 247 -9.66 0.86 -15.19
CA GLY A 247 -9.12 0.39 -13.91
C GLY A 247 -9.95 -0.68 -13.23
N TYR A 248 -9.80 -0.77 -11.91
CA TYR A 248 -10.36 -1.88 -11.13
C TYR A 248 -11.88 -1.77 -10.93
N HIS A 249 -12.61 -2.85 -11.22
CA HIS A 249 -14.08 -2.93 -11.12
C HIS A 249 -14.62 -2.47 -9.75
N GLY A 250 -13.90 -2.75 -8.66
CA GLY A 250 -14.32 -2.32 -7.32
C GLY A 250 -14.46 -0.80 -7.19
N LYS A 251 -13.63 0.00 -7.87
CA LYS A 251 -13.78 1.46 -7.89
C LYS A 251 -14.81 1.92 -8.92
N LEU A 252 -14.87 1.26 -10.09
CA LEU A 252 -15.83 1.57 -11.14
C LEU A 252 -17.29 1.37 -10.69
N ILE A 253 -17.59 0.32 -9.93
CA ILE A 253 -18.94 0.06 -9.40
C ILE A 253 -19.44 1.23 -8.53
N LYS A 254 -18.57 1.90 -7.77
CA LYS A 254 -18.95 3.07 -6.96
C LYS A 254 -19.50 4.20 -7.84
N LEU A 255 -18.90 4.41 -9.01
CA LEU A 255 -19.36 5.42 -9.96
C LEU A 255 -20.75 5.10 -10.52
N ALA A 256 -21.05 3.81 -10.75
CA ALA A 256 -22.40 3.39 -11.17
C ALA A 256 -23.49 3.74 -10.14
N GLY A 257 -23.13 3.84 -8.86
CA GLY A 257 -24.03 4.32 -7.79
C GLY A 257 -23.94 5.81 -7.50
N GLY A 258 -23.27 6.62 -8.35
CA GLY A 258 -23.13 8.06 -8.15
C GLY A 258 -22.08 8.47 -7.11
N ILE A 259 -21.20 7.56 -6.67
CA ILE A 259 -20.15 7.83 -5.70
C ILE A 259 -18.85 8.18 -6.43
N PHE A 260 -18.59 9.48 -6.61
CA PHE A 260 -17.45 10.00 -7.37
C PHE A 260 -16.16 10.25 -6.56
N GLN A 261 -16.21 10.02 -5.25
CA GLN A 261 -15.05 9.96 -4.35
C GLN A 261 -14.82 8.50 -3.95
N THR A 262 -13.80 7.85 -4.51
CA THR A 262 -13.69 6.38 -4.43
C THR A 262 -12.92 5.87 -3.20
N HIS A 263 -12.42 6.78 -2.35
CA HIS A 263 -11.70 6.42 -1.13
C HIS A 263 -12.59 5.61 -0.17
N HIS A 264 -12.12 4.45 0.26
CA HIS A 264 -12.90 3.49 1.05
C HIS A 264 -13.33 4.01 2.44
N HIS A 265 -12.54 4.88 3.07
CA HIS A 265 -12.95 5.56 4.32
C HIS A 265 -14.03 6.63 4.15
N LEU A 266 -14.23 7.16 2.94
CA LEU A 266 -15.18 8.26 2.71
C LEU A 266 -16.53 7.75 2.24
N ALA A 267 -16.52 6.76 1.35
CA ALA A 267 -17.74 6.16 0.85
C ALA A 267 -17.49 4.72 0.38
N ASP A 268 -18.38 3.83 0.77
CA ASP A 268 -18.54 2.51 0.15
C ASP A 268 -20.03 2.25 -0.10
N GLY A 269 -20.30 1.41 -1.09
CA GLY A 269 -21.64 1.04 -1.52
C GLY A 269 -21.62 -0.05 -2.60
N ARG A 270 -20.45 -0.68 -2.81
CA ARG A 270 -20.23 -1.57 -3.96
C ARG A 270 -21.22 -2.74 -3.96
N ARG A 271 -21.55 -3.26 -2.79
CA ARG A 271 -22.40 -4.44 -2.62
C ARG A 271 -23.85 -4.08 -2.88
N GLU A 272 -24.30 -2.99 -2.28
CA GLU A 272 -25.64 -2.45 -2.41
C GLU A 272 -25.94 -2.09 -3.87
N ILE A 273 -25.01 -1.39 -4.52
CA ILE A 273 -25.10 -1.04 -5.95
C ILE A 273 -25.20 -2.33 -6.78
N LEU A 274 -24.28 -3.27 -6.57
CA LEU A 274 -24.24 -4.50 -7.37
C LEU A 274 -25.49 -5.37 -7.17
N THR A 275 -25.98 -5.48 -5.94
CA THR A 275 -27.25 -6.14 -5.62
C THR A 275 -28.42 -5.46 -6.30
N ALA A 276 -28.50 -4.13 -6.27
CA ALA A 276 -29.58 -3.38 -6.90
C ALA A 276 -29.58 -3.57 -8.43
N TYR A 277 -28.42 -3.51 -9.09
CA TYR A 277 -28.30 -3.76 -10.52
C TYR A 277 -28.60 -5.22 -10.88
N ALA A 278 -28.15 -6.18 -10.07
CA ALA A 278 -28.47 -7.59 -10.25
C ALA A 278 -29.98 -7.86 -10.18
N ALA A 279 -30.66 -7.30 -9.17
CA ALA A 279 -32.11 -7.41 -9.05
C ALA A 279 -32.82 -6.77 -10.25
N LYS A 280 -32.34 -5.61 -10.72
CA LYS A 280 -32.87 -4.94 -11.92
C LYS A 280 -32.71 -5.78 -13.19
N MET A 281 -31.63 -6.58 -13.30
CA MET A 281 -31.40 -7.49 -14.41
C MET A 281 -32.16 -8.82 -14.29
N GLY A 282 -32.97 -9.01 -13.24
CA GLY A 282 -33.81 -10.19 -13.06
C GLY A 282 -33.14 -11.38 -12.36
N LEU A 283 -31.99 -11.18 -11.71
CA LEU A 283 -31.38 -12.24 -10.91
C LEU A 283 -32.29 -12.60 -9.72
N ALA A 284 -32.48 -13.90 -9.51
CA ALA A 284 -33.32 -14.40 -8.43
C ALA A 284 -32.82 -13.93 -7.05
N THR A 285 -33.74 -13.59 -6.16
CA THR A 285 -33.46 -13.07 -4.80
C THR A 285 -32.45 -13.90 -4.00
N PRO A 286 -32.47 -15.25 -4.04
CA PRO A 286 -31.46 -16.06 -3.34
C PRO A 286 -30.03 -15.91 -3.87
N ILE A 287 -29.86 -15.42 -5.10
CA ILE A 287 -28.56 -15.17 -5.73
C ILE A 287 -28.12 -13.73 -5.46
N SER A 288 -29.01 -12.75 -5.65
CA SER A 288 -28.68 -11.34 -5.43
C SER A 288 -28.40 -11.00 -3.96
N SER A 289 -29.02 -11.70 -3.02
CA SER A 289 -28.75 -11.56 -1.58
C SER A 289 -27.34 -12.03 -1.19
N LYS A 290 -26.72 -12.93 -1.96
CA LYS A 290 -25.33 -13.37 -1.71
C LYS A 290 -24.33 -12.23 -1.91
N PHE A 291 -24.63 -11.27 -2.79
CA PHE A 291 -23.74 -10.11 -2.98
C PHE A 291 -23.65 -9.22 -1.72
N LEU A 292 -24.68 -9.21 -0.88
CA LEU A 292 -24.69 -8.52 0.41
C LEU A 292 -23.96 -9.28 1.52
N THR A 293 -23.57 -10.55 1.31
CA THR A 293 -22.94 -11.39 2.35
C THR A 293 -21.52 -11.83 2.01
N VAL A 294 -21.13 -11.82 0.73
CA VAL A 294 -19.80 -12.24 0.27
C VAL A 294 -18.76 -11.10 0.36
N ALA A 295 -17.54 -11.41 0.79
CA ALA A 295 -16.56 -10.43 1.32
C ALA A 295 -15.60 -9.77 0.27
N PRO A 296 -15.19 -10.41 -0.85
CA PRO A 296 -14.46 -9.71 -1.92
C PRO A 296 -15.25 -9.59 -3.23
N ALA A 297 -15.05 -8.49 -3.96
CA ALA A 297 -15.57 -8.28 -5.32
C ALA A 297 -15.16 -9.40 -6.31
N LYS A 298 -14.00 -10.03 -6.06
CA LYS A 298 -13.51 -11.20 -6.80
C LYS A 298 -14.45 -12.41 -6.71
N THR A 299 -15.09 -12.62 -5.56
CA THR A 299 -16.06 -13.70 -5.39
C THR A 299 -17.40 -13.36 -6.03
N VAL A 300 -17.75 -12.08 -6.13
CA VAL A 300 -18.94 -11.67 -6.90
C VAL A 300 -18.74 -11.91 -8.39
N TRP A 301 -17.57 -11.61 -8.95
CA TRP A 301 -17.24 -11.96 -10.33
C TRP A 301 -17.48 -13.45 -10.62
N ASN A 302 -17.04 -14.33 -9.73
CA ASN A 302 -17.24 -15.78 -9.88
C ASN A 302 -18.72 -16.21 -9.82
N ILE A 303 -19.58 -15.45 -9.15
CA ILE A 303 -21.03 -15.70 -9.13
C ILE A 303 -21.71 -15.17 -10.41
N CYS A 304 -21.14 -14.14 -11.05
CA CYS A 304 -21.69 -13.58 -12.28
C CYS A 304 -21.27 -14.33 -13.55
N VAL A 305 -20.14 -15.04 -13.50
CA VAL A 305 -19.56 -15.74 -14.66
C VAL A 305 -19.91 -17.24 -14.70
N ASN A 306 -20.41 -17.79 -13.60
CA ASN A 306 -20.94 -19.17 -13.51
C ASN A 306 -22.44 -19.15 -13.28
#